data_AF-A0AAU5ZV40-F1
#
_entry.id   AF-A0AAU5ZV40-F1
#
_cell.length_a   1.000
_cell.length_b   1.000
_cell.length_c   1.000
_cell.angle_alpha   90.00
_cell.angle_beta   90.00
_cell.angle_gamma   90.00
#
_symmetry.space_group_name_H-M   'P 1'
#
loop_
_entity.id
_entity.type
_entity.pdbx_description
1 polymer ?
#
loop_
_entity_poly.entity_id
_entity_poly.type
_entity_poly.pdbx_seq_one_letter_code
_entity_poly.pdbx_strand_id
1 'polypeptide(L)'
;MRAEEQNEAELSVTGVWIVGAVPDQEVRHLQSASVQNSSPTPVRCDEPRELAWWRSKAQASMFTPSTSSPGDWSADEDALRLSAFFDACRDDSDHAEKLRNTVMDLFPHDIGEGLFVATARKADPFSALAYALGPDAMLRLPGQVGDFLLDAEHVRAQLPAVEETLVLTGTPRRDAIGRIHAWMTGLGDDPAHDADELLDGPLRVLRHAARTGHGAASQVRWY
;
A
#
# COMPACT_ATOMS: atom_id res chain seq x y z
N MET A 1 -7.56 -38.85 -20.71
CA MET A 1 -8.37 -38.47 -19.54
C MET A 1 -7.41 -38.29 -18.36
N ARG A 2 -7.27 -37.04 -17.90
CA ARG A 2 -6.54 -36.58 -16.70
C ARG A 2 -5.01 -36.56 -16.72
N ALA A 3 -4.43 -35.76 -17.60
CA ALA A 3 -3.16 -35.07 -17.34
C ALA A 3 -3.09 -33.64 -17.93
N GLU A 4 -4.15 -33.17 -18.59
CA GLU A 4 -4.21 -31.88 -19.29
C GLU A 4 -5.16 -30.85 -18.63
N GLU A 5 -5.68 -31.12 -17.43
CA GLU A 5 -6.61 -30.22 -16.70
C GLU A 5 -6.12 -29.90 -15.28
N GLN A 6 -4.80 -29.89 -15.05
CA GLN A 6 -4.18 -29.29 -13.84
C GLN A 6 -3.25 -28.12 -14.18
N ASN A 7 -3.38 -27.61 -15.39
CA ASN A 7 -2.82 -26.32 -15.81
C ASN A 7 -3.98 -25.30 -15.86
N GLU A 8 -4.80 -25.29 -14.79
CA GLU A 8 -5.52 -24.08 -14.43
C GLU A 8 -4.43 -23.03 -14.32
N ALA A 9 -4.45 -22.05 -15.21
CA ALA A 9 -3.55 -20.91 -15.16
C ALA A 9 -3.44 -20.50 -13.68
N GLU A 10 -2.24 -20.59 -13.10
CA GLU A 10 -1.89 -19.75 -11.96
C GLU A 10 -2.20 -18.34 -12.45
N LEU A 11 -3.40 -17.85 -12.12
CA LEU A 11 -3.78 -16.47 -12.33
C LEU A 11 -2.71 -15.70 -11.55
N SER A 12 -1.75 -15.17 -12.29
CA SER A 12 -0.62 -14.41 -11.74
C SER A 12 -1.20 -13.13 -11.16
N VAL A 13 -1.69 -13.21 -9.92
CA VAL A 13 -2.33 -12.09 -9.25
C VAL A 13 -1.31 -10.97 -9.14
N THR A 14 -1.67 -9.78 -9.59
CA THR A 14 -0.80 -8.60 -9.57
C THR A 14 -1.35 -7.57 -8.60
N GLY A 15 -0.59 -7.29 -7.55
CA GLY A 15 -0.86 -6.20 -6.63
C GLY A 15 -0.48 -4.87 -7.29
N VAL A 16 -1.36 -3.89 -7.16
CA VAL A 16 -1.20 -2.55 -7.72
C VAL A 16 -1.48 -1.53 -6.64
N TRP A 17 -0.55 -0.61 -6.42
CA TRP A 17 -0.74 0.52 -5.53
C TRP A 17 -0.71 1.82 -6.33
N ILE A 18 -1.76 2.61 -6.21
CA ILE A 18 -1.95 3.87 -6.94
C ILE A 18 -2.10 4.98 -5.92
N VAL A 19 -1.38 6.08 -6.11
CA VAL A 19 -1.57 7.34 -5.36
C VAL A 19 -1.71 8.46 -6.38
N GLY A 20 -2.76 9.26 -6.27
CA GLY A 20 -3.02 10.32 -7.24
C GLY A 20 -3.63 11.58 -6.63
N ALA A 21 -3.25 12.73 -7.20
CA ALA A 21 -3.90 14.01 -6.94
C ALA A 21 -5.23 14.05 -7.70
N VAL A 22 -6.31 14.37 -7.00
CA VAL A 22 -7.68 14.31 -7.52
C VAL A 22 -8.41 15.63 -7.27
N PRO A 23 -9.43 15.98 -8.07
CA PRO A 23 -10.18 17.21 -7.87
C PRO A 23 -10.82 17.28 -6.47
N ASP A 24 -10.50 18.33 -5.71
CA ASP A 24 -10.95 18.53 -4.32
C ASP A 24 -12.48 18.49 -4.17
N GLN A 25 -13.19 19.07 -5.14
CA GLN A 25 -14.66 19.07 -5.14
C GLN A 25 -15.24 17.65 -5.24
N GLU A 26 -14.66 16.80 -6.08
CA GLU A 26 -15.12 15.41 -6.24
C GLU A 26 -14.85 14.60 -4.99
N VAL A 27 -13.69 14.82 -4.34
CA VAL A 27 -13.39 14.18 -3.05
C VAL A 27 -14.44 14.54 -1.99
N ARG A 28 -14.77 15.82 -1.83
CA ARG A 28 -15.77 16.26 -0.86
C ARG A 28 -17.16 15.70 -1.15
N HIS A 29 -17.54 15.62 -2.43
CA HIS A 29 -18.79 14.99 -2.84
C HIS A 29 -18.83 13.50 -2.46
N LEU A 30 -17.76 12.76 -2.75
CA LEU A 30 -17.66 11.34 -2.42
C LEU A 30 -17.67 11.09 -0.91
N GLN A 31 -16.90 11.86 -0.14
CA GLN A 31 -16.90 11.77 1.33
C GLN A 31 -18.29 12.05 1.91
N SER A 32 -18.99 13.07 1.40
CA SER A 32 -20.35 13.39 1.82
C SER A 32 -21.34 12.26 1.51
N ALA A 33 -21.21 11.65 0.33
CA ALA A 33 -22.04 10.52 -0.08
C ALA A 33 -21.75 9.26 0.74
N SER A 34 -20.49 8.98 1.09
CA SER A 34 -20.12 7.85 1.95
C SER A 34 -20.69 8.01 3.35
N VAL A 35 -20.56 9.19 3.98
CA VAL A 35 -21.12 9.46 5.33
C VAL A 35 -22.62 9.24 5.38
N GLN A 36 -23.35 9.54 4.30
CA GLN A 36 -24.80 9.32 4.23
C GLN A 36 -25.19 7.84 4.06
N ASN A 37 -24.28 6.99 3.58
CA ASN A 37 -24.54 5.59 3.23
C ASN A 37 -23.87 4.57 4.15
N SER A 38 -23.06 5.00 5.12
CA SER A 38 -22.38 4.10 6.06
C SER A 38 -23.35 3.49 7.07
N SER A 39 -23.66 2.20 6.90
CA SER A 39 -23.89 1.33 8.06
C SER A 39 -22.54 1.00 8.70
N PRO A 40 -22.42 0.87 10.03
CA PRO A 40 -21.16 0.52 10.66
C PRO A 40 -20.76 -0.91 10.26
N THR A 41 -19.88 -1.02 9.25
CA THR A 41 -19.23 -2.28 8.91
C THR A 41 -18.33 -2.65 10.09
N PRO A 42 -18.45 -3.85 10.68
CA PRO A 42 -17.54 -4.25 11.74
C PRO A 42 -16.13 -4.34 11.16
N VAL A 43 -15.21 -3.55 11.73
CA VAL A 43 -13.78 -3.65 11.47
C VAL A 43 -13.38 -5.09 11.73
N ARG A 44 -13.04 -5.83 10.66
CA ARG A 44 -12.76 -7.28 10.70
C ARG A 44 -11.38 -7.60 11.29
N CYS A 45 -10.55 -6.59 11.50
CA CYS A 45 -9.21 -6.70 12.07
C CYS A 45 -9.28 -6.52 13.59
N ASP A 46 -8.86 -7.53 14.36
CA ASP A 46 -8.62 -7.43 15.81
C ASP A 46 -7.30 -6.67 16.04
N GLU A 47 -7.31 -5.42 15.57
CA GLU A 47 -6.17 -4.56 15.25
C GLU A 47 -5.18 -4.41 16.42
N PRO A 48 -5.61 -4.27 17.71
CA PRO A 48 -4.67 -4.13 18.81
C PRO A 48 -3.76 -5.36 19.03
N ARG A 49 -4.28 -6.58 18.81
CA ARG A 49 -3.52 -7.81 19.05
C ARG A 49 -2.49 -8.05 17.95
N GLU A 50 -2.90 -7.91 16.69
CA GLU A 50 -1.99 -8.09 15.56
C GLU A 50 -0.92 -6.99 15.53
N LEU A 51 -1.27 -5.74 15.85
CA LEU A 51 -0.28 -4.67 15.99
C LEU A 51 0.70 -4.93 17.13
N ALA A 52 0.24 -5.42 18.28
CA ALA A 52 1.15 -5.76 19.39
C ALA A 52 2.12 -6.89 18.99
N TRP A 53 1.65 -7.91 18.28
CA TRP A 53 2.50 -8.95 17.73
C TRP A 53 3.50 -8.39 16.71
N TRP A 54 3.04 -7.58 15.75
CA TRP A 54 3.92 -6.98 14.75
C TRP A 54 5.00 -6.10 15.39
N ARG A 55 4.64 -5.26 16.38
CA ARG A 55 5.62 -4.48 17.17
C ARG A 55 6.67 -5.36 17.84
N SER A 56 6.29 -6.53 18.34
CA SER A 56 7.23 -7.48 18.96
C SER A 56 8.22 -8.09 17.97
N LYS A 57 7.87 -8.11 16.67
CA LYS A 57 8.66 -8.71 15.58
C LYS A 57 9.36 -7.68 14.68
N ALA A 58 8.96 -6.41 14.71
CA ALA A 58 9.38 -5.39 13.75
C ALA A 58 10.90 -5.17 13.63
N GLN A 59 11.65 -5.49 14.69
CA GLN A 59 13.11 -5.38 14.73
C GLN A 59 13.85 -6.55 14.08
N ALA A 60 13.20 -7.71 13.93
CA ALA A 60 13.75 -8.88 13.25
C ALA A 60 13.37 -8.86 11.77
N SER A 61 14.28 -9.37 10.91
CA SER A 61 13.92 -9.70 9.53
C SER A 61 12.95 -10.89 9.54
N MET A 62 11.87 -10.80 8.78
CA MET A 62 10.93 -11.91 8.50
C MET A 62 11.31 -12.66 7.21
N PHE A 63 12.47 -12.30 6.65
CA PHE A 63 12.98 -12.81 5.39
C PHE A 63 14.41 -13.31 5.57
N THR A 64 14.71 -14.43 4.93
CA THR A 64 16.05 -15.01 4.90
C THR A 64 16.59 -14.93 3.46
N PRO A 65 17.82 -14.43 3.25
CA PRO A 65 18.40 -14.39 1.92
C PRO A 65 18.70 -15.80 1.43
N SER A 66 18.41 -16.06 0.16
CA SER A 66 18.68 -17.34 -0.48
C SER A 66 20.19 -17.59 -0.59
N THR A 67 20.61 -18.80 -0.25
CA THR A 67 22.02 -19.23 -0.41
C THR A 67 22.34 -19.73 -1.82
N SER A 68 21.31 -20.07 -2.61
CA SER A 68 21.44 -20.62 -3.95
C SER A 68 21.19 -19.60 -5.07
N SER A 69 20.48 -18.50 -4.77
CA SER A 69 20.12 -17.46 -5.74
C SER A 69 20.39 -16.07 -5.15
N PRO A 70 21.53 -15.43 -5.49
CA PRO A 70 21.84 -14.11 -4.97
C PRO A 70 20.77 -13.09 -5.37
N GLY A 71 20.23 -12.37 -4.38
CA GLY A 71 19.15 -11.40 -4.57
C GLY A 71 17.78 -11.96 -4.18
N ASP A 72 17.58 -13.27 -4.19
CA ASP A 72 16.29 -13.86 -3.79
C ASP A 72 16.19 -13.94 -2.27
N TRP A 73 14.96 -13.83 -1.78
CA TRP A 73 14.63 -13.95 -0.37
C TRP A 73 13.56 -15.02 -0.19
N SER A 74 13.47 -15.58 1.01
CA SER A 74 12.40 -16.49 1.39
C SER A 74 11.67 -15.94 2.60
N ALA A 75 10.35 -15.81 2.48
CA ALA A 75 9.46 -15.44 3.57
C ALA A 75 9.38 -16.54 4.62
N ASP A 76 9.40 -16.18 5.90
CA ASP A 76 9.06 -17.08 7.00
C ASP A 76 7.55 -17.04 7.34
N GLU A 77 7.15 -17.78 8.37
CA GLU A 77 5.76 -17.81 8.85
C GLU A 77 5.28 -16.44 9.36
N ASP A 78 6.17 -15.61 9.92
CA ASP A 78 5.82 -14.28 10.40
C ASP A 78 5.56 -13.33 9.21
N ALA A 79 6.32 -13.42 8.11
CA ALA A 79 6.06 -12.67 6.87
C ALA A 79 4.70 -13.04 6.26
N LEU A 80 4.39 -14.34 6.17
CA LEU A 80 3.10 -14.81 5.66
C LEU A 80 1.93 -14.34 6.54
N ARG A 81 2.11 -14.38 7.87
CA ARG A 81 1.12 -13.85 8.81
C ARG A 81 0.91 -12.35 8.65
N LEU A 82 1.98 -11.58 8.44
CA LEU A 82 1.88 -10.13 8.22
C LEU A 82 1.14 -9.81 6.91
N SER A 83 1.41 -10.56 5.84
CA SER A 83 0.66 -10.43 4.58
C SER A 83 -0.83 -10.70 4.79
N ALA A 84 -1.18 -11.79 5.48
CA ALA A 84 -2.56 -12.13 5.79
C ALA A 84 -3.24 -11.08 6.68
N PHE A 85 -2.50 -10.44 7.59
CA PHE A 85 -3.00 -9.33 8.40
C PHE A 85 -3.38 -8.12 7.53
N PHE A 86 -2.53 -7.72 6.58
CA PHE A 86 -2.86 -6.62 5.66
C PHE A 86 -4.08 -6.93 4.79
N ASP A 87 -4.18 -8.16 4.29
CA ASP A 87 -5.34 -8.59 3.50
C ASP A 87 -6.64 -8.61 4.33
N ALA A 88 -6.58 -9.07 5.58
CA ALA A 88 -7.74 -9.10 6.49
C ALA A 88 -8.23 -7.70 6.90
N CYS A 89 -7.34 -6.72 6.89
CA CYS A 89 -7.68 -5.33 7.18
C CYS A 89 -8.23 -4.57 5.95
N ARG A 90 -8.21 -5.15 4.75
CA ARG A 90 -8.81 -4.53 3.55
C ARG A 90 -10.34 -4.65 3.59
N ASP A 91 -11.04 -3.58 3.27
CA ASP A 91 -12.50 -3.61 3.11
C ASP A 91 -12.85 -4.19 1.73
N ASP A 92 -13.38 -5.42 1.73
CA ASP A 92 -13.80 -6.19 0.58
C ASP A 92 -15.30 -6.04 0.25
N SER A 93 -16.00 -5.12 0.91
CA SER A 93 -17.43 -4.90 0.64
C SER A 93 -17.68 -4.29 -0.74
N ASP A 94 -18.82 -4.63 -1.34
CA ASP A 94 -19.29 -4.05 -2.61
C ASP A 94 -19.31 -2.51 -2.58
N HIS A 95 -19.57 -1.92 -1.40
CA HIS A 95 -19.54 -0.48 -1.21
C HIS A 95 -18.13 0.08 -1.37
N ALA A 96 -17.14 -0.54 -0.71
CA ALA A 96 -15.74 -0.14 -0.83
C ALA A 96 -15.22 -0.36 -2.25
N GLU A 97 -15.59 -1.46 -2.91
CA GLU A 97 -15.22 -1.71 -4.30
C GLU A 97 -15.81 -0.66 -5.25
N LYS A 98 -17.09 -0.32 -5.07
CA LYS A 98 -17.74 0.73 -5.87
C LYS A 98 -17.06 2.09 -5.66
N LEU A 99 -16.74 2.46 -4.42
CA LEU A 99 -16.01 3.69 -4.13
C LEU A 99 -14.63 3.68 -4.79
N ARG A 100 -13.89 2.57 -4.68
CA ARG A 100 -12.60 2.41 -5.36
C ARG A 100 -12.76 2.61 -6.86
N ASN A 101 -13.78 2.05 -7.50
CA ASN A 101 -14.02 2.19 -8.94
C ASN A 101 -14.31 3.64 -9.32
N THR A 102 -15.15 4.34 -8.56
CA THR A 102 -15.42 5.76 -8.80
C THR A 102 -14.18 6.64 -8.64
N VAL A 103 -13.35 6.40 -7.63
CA VAL A 103 -12.11 7.15 -7.42
C VAL A 103 -11.06 6.82 -8.49
N MET A 104 -11.08 5.60 -9.06
CA MET A 104 -10.18 5.26 -10.18
C MET A 104 -10.41 6.17 -11.39
N ASP A 105 -11.67 6.51 -11.67
CA ASP A 105 -12.03 7.43 -12.76
C ASP A 105 -11.56 8.88 -12.53
N LEU A 106 -11.17 9.22 -11.28
CA LEU A 106 -10.67 10.56 -10.92
C LEU A 106 -9.15 10.68 -11.04
N PHE A 107 -8.42 9.57 -11.13
CA PHE A 107 -6.96 9.64 -11.21
C PHE A 107 -6.51 10.26 -12.54
N PRO A 108 -5.40 11.03 -12.53
CA PRO A 108 -4.82 11.53 -13.76
C PRO A 108 -4.52 10.40 -14.75
N HIS A 109 -4.71 10.63 -16.05
CA HIS A 109 -4.41 9.62 -17.07
C HIS A 109 -2.90 9.48 -17.37
N ASP A 110 -2.15 10.56 -17.19
CA ASP A 110 -0.72 10.59 -17.48
C ASP A 110 0.10 10.44 -16.20
N ILE A 111 1.13 9.58 -16.26
CA ILE A 111 2.13 9.46 -15.19
C ILE A 111 2.91 10.78 -15.11
N GLY A 112 2.99 11.35 -13.90
CA GLY A 112 3.63 12.64 -13.66
C GLY A 112 3.69 13.00 -12.17
N GLU A 113 3.82 14.28 -11.84
CA GLU A 113 3.91 14.72 -10.44
C GLU A 113 2.64 14.40 -9.62
N GLY A 114 1.49 14.30 -10.29
CA GLY A 114 0.19 14.03 -9.67
C GLY A 114 -0.22 12.56 -9.66
N LEU A 115 0.62 11.64 -10.14
CA LEU A 115 0.28 10.21 -10.20
C LEU A 115 1.49 9.34 -9.91
N PHE A 116 1.31 8.39 -9.01
CA PHE A 116 2.24 7.30 -8.71
C PHE A 116 1.51 5.97 -8.88
N VAL A 117 2.16 5.02 -9.55
CA VAL A 117 1.66 3.64 -9.74
C VAL A 117 2.82 2.69 -9.54
N ALA A 118 2.65 1.72 -8.66
CA ALA A 118 3.56 0.59 -8.48
C ALA A 118 2.81 -0.72 -8.66
N THR A 119 3.47 -1.71 -9.28
CA THR A 119 2.90 -3.04 -9.49
C THR A 119 3.89 -4.11 -9.05
N ALA A 120 3.38 -5.18 -8.45
CA ALA A 120 4.17 -6.35 -8.09
C ALA A 120 3.36 -7.62 -8.34
N ARG A 121 4.00 -8.67 -8.86
CA ARG A 121 3.36 -9.97 -9.04
C ARG A 121 3.42 -10.73 -7.73
N LYS A 122 2.30 -11.35 -7.33
CA LYS A 122 2.12 -12.15 -6.10
C LYS A 122 2.39 -11.39 -4.78
N ALA A 123 2.71 -10.11 -4.85
CA ALA A 123 2.95 -9.22 -3.72
C ALA A 123 2.21 -7.90 -3.90
N ASP A 124 2.06 -7.17 -2.80
CA ASP A 124 1.48 -5.84 -2.76
C ASP A 124 2.54 -4.77 -2.44
N PRO A 125 2.74 -3.76 -3.30
CA PRO A 125 3.71 -2.70 -3.05
C PRO A 125 3.45 -1.88 -1.79
N PHE A 126 2.19 -1.66 -1.40
CA PHE A 126 1.90 -0.97 -0.15
C PHE A 126 2.34 -1.79 1.06
N SER A 127 2.04 -3.10 1.07
CA SER A 127 2.46 -4.02 2.13
C SER A 127 3.98 -4.08 2.28
N ALA A 128 4.73 -4.01 1.17
CA ALA A 128 6.19 -3.91 1.19
C ALA A 128 6.67 -2.65 1.91
N LEU A 129 6.07 -1.49 1.59
CA LEU A 129 6.35 -0.23 2.27
C LEU A 129 5.99 -0.31 3.75
N ALA A 130 4.80 -0.82 4.08
CA ALA A 130 4.34 -0.96 5.46
C ALA A 130 5.29 -1.84 6.28
N TYR A 131 5.76 -2.97 5.74
CA TYR A 131 6.77 -3.83 6.35
C TYR A 131 8.10 -3.10 6.59
N ALA A 132 8.55 -2.31 5.63
CA ALA A 132 9.81 -1.59 5.70
C ALA A 132 9.78 -0.46 6.75
N LEU A 133 8.67 0.26 6.85
CA LEU A 133 8.48 1.33 7.83
C LEU A 133 8.18 0.79 9.25
N GLY A 134 7.52 -0.35 9.34
CA GLY A 134 7.08 -0.94 10.60
C GLY A 134 5.76 -0.35 11.12
N PRO A 135 5.24 -0.89 12.23
CA PRO A 135 3.88 -0.64 12.70
C PRO A 135 3.61 0.81 13.07
N ASP A 136 4.51 1.45 13.82
CA ASP A 136 4.25 2.79 14.36
C ASP A 136 4.33 3.87 13.28
N ALA A 137 5.17 3.67 12.26
CA ALA A 137 5.27 4.55 11.11
C ALA A 137 4.07 4.34 10.16
N MET A 138 3.67 3.09 9.92
CA MET A 138 2.48 2.78 9.11
C MET A 138 1.22 3.44 9.69
N LEU A 139 1.03 3.44 11.00
CA LEU A 139 -0.12 4.07 11.67
C LEU A 139 -0.15 5.61 11.57
N ARG A 140 0.94 6.24 11.14
CA ARG A 140 0.99 7.70 10.88
C ARG A 140 0.63 8.05 9.44
N LEU A 141 0.63 7.05 8.54
CA LEU A 141 0.21 7.26 7.16
C LEU A 141 -1.32 7.41 7.10
N PRO A 142 -1.84 8.20 6.16
CA PRO A 142 -3.27 8.39 6.02
C PRO A 142 -3.97 7.10 5.58
N GLY A 143 -5.18 6.92 6.11
CA GLY A 143 -6.09 5.85 5.69
C GLY A 143 -5.84 4.51 6.34
N GLN A 144 -6.24 3.45 5.64
CA GLN A 144 -6.21 2.08 6.14
C GLN A 144 -5.60 1.17 5.08
N VAL A 145 -4.44 0.58 5.43
CA VAL A 145 -3.68 -0.36 4.56
C VAL A 145 -3.54 0.15 3.12
N GLY A 146 -3.15 1.43 2.99
CA GLY A 146 -2.86 2.05 1.69
C GLY A 146 -4.07 2.63 0.98
N ASP A 147 -5.30 2.39 1.46
CA ASP A 147 -6.49 3.05 0.93
C ASP A 147 -6.75 4.36 1.70
N PHE A 148 -6.83 5.49 0.98
CA PHE A 148 -7.28 6.77 1.56
C PHE A 148 -7.97 7.67 0.54
N LEU A 149 -8.78 8.60 1.05
CA LEU A 149 -9.44 9.65 0.28
C LEU A 149 -9.43 10.95 1.11
N LEU A 150 -8.56 11.90 0.75
CA LEU A 150 -8.33 13.15 1.46
C LEU A 150 -8.69 14.34 0.58
N ASP A 151 -9.44 15.29 1.13
CA ASP A 151 -9.62 16.60 0.48
C ASP A 151 -8.36 17.47 0.63
N ALA A 152 -8.31 18.62 -0.03
CA ALA A 152 -7.13 19.48 -0.04
C ALA A 152 -6.75 20.03 1.35
N GLU A 153 -7.71 20.17 2.27
CA GLU A 153 -7.43 20.60 3.64
C GLU A 153 -6.74 19.48 4.41
N HIS A 154 -7.29 18.27 4.34
CA HIS A 154 -6.73 17.09 4.98
C HIS A 154 -5.37 16.70 4.40
N VAL A 155 -5.15 16.85 3.09
CA VAL A 155 -3.82 16.66 2.48
C VAL A 155 -2.79 17.57 3.14
N ARG A 156 -3.08 18.87 3.28
CA ARG A 156 -2.16 19.82 3.92
C ARG A 156 -1.95 19.52 5.41
N ALA A 157 -3.00 19.09 6.11
CA ALA A 157 -2.91 18.74 7.52
C ALA A 157 -2.06 17.47 7.76
N GLN A 158 -2.15 16.47 6.87
CA GLN A 158 -1.46 15.19 7.01
C GLN A 158 -0.02 15.20 6.46
N LEU A 159 0.28 16.10 5.51
CA LEU A 159 1.58 16.13 4.82
C LEU A 159 2.79 16.15 5.78
N PRO A 160 2.83 16.93 6.88
CA PRO A 160 3.98 16.91 7.80
C PRO A 160 4.25 15.52 8.41
N ALA A 161 3.21 14.80 8.85
CA ALA A 161 3.35 13.47 9.43
C ALA A 161 3.82 12.43 8.39
N VAL A 162 3.34 12.57 7.15
CA VAL A 162 3.80 11.74 6.03
C VAL A 162 5.26 12.03 5.68
N GLU A 163 5.67 13.30 5.67
CA GLU A 163 7.06 13.70 5.45
C GLU A 163 8.00 13.15 6.53
N GLU A 164 7.63 13.25 7.80
CA GLU A 164 8.40 12.65 8.91
C GLU A 164 8.57 11.13 8.76
N THR A 165 7.61 10.48 8.12
CA THR A 165 7.60 9.02 7.94
C THR A 165 8.37 8.57 6.70
N LEU A 166 8.25 9.28 5.59
CA LEU A 166 8.79 8.86 4.28
C LEU A 166 10.13 9.54 3.91
N VAL A 167 10.48 10.68 4.50
CA VAL A 167 11.76 11.36 4.23
C VAL A 167 12.88 10.67 5.03
N LEU A 168 13.26 9.48 4.57
CA LEU A 168 14.37 8.70 5.12
C LEU A 168 15.68 9.09 4.42
N THR A 169 16.77 9.18 5.17
CA THR A 169 18.11 9.46 4.63
C THR A 169 19.15 8.51 5.23
N GLY A 170 20.28 8.34 4.54
CA GLY A 170 21.41 7.56 5.06
C GLY A 170 21.07 6.09 5.33
N THR A 171 21.41 5.61 6.53
CA THR A 171 21.18 4.21 6.93
C THR A 171 19.70 3.82 6.96
N PRO A 172 18.80 4.59 7.62
CA PRO A 172 17.36 4.30 7.59
C PRO A 172 16.77 4.07 6.19
N ARG A 173 17.18 4.88 5.20
CA ARG A 173 16.71 4.70 3.81
C ARG A 173 17.21 3.38 3.20
N ARG A 174 18.49 3.08 3.36
CA ARG A 174 19.08 1.82 2.84
C ARG A 174 18.41 0.60 3.48
N ASP A 175 18.15 0.65 4.78
CA ASP A 175 17.49 -0.45 5.50
C ASP A 175 16.05 -0.62 5.02
N ALA A 176 15.31 0.47 4.82
CA ALA A 176 13.96 0.44 4.27
C ALA A 176 13.93 -0.15 2.85
N ILE A 177 14.83 0.28 1.96
CA ILE A 177 14.96 -0.27 0.60
C ILE A 177 15.26 -1.77 0.65
N GLY A 178 16.18 -2.21 1.51
CA GLY A 178 16.49 -3.63 1.69
C GLY A 178 15.29 -4.44 2.16
N ARG A 179 14.48 -3.90 3.07
CA ARG A 179 13.25 -4.54 3.56
C ARG A 179 12.15 -4.59 2.50
N ILE A 180 11.98 -3.53 1.72
CA ILE A 180 11.07 -3.50 0.56
C ILE A 180 11.47 -4.60 -0.42
N HIS A 181 12.76 -4.65 -0.79
CA HIS A 181 13.27 -5.64 -1.71
C HIS A 181 13.03 -7.07 -1.19
N ALA A 182 13.38 -7.34 0.07
CA ALA A 182 13.18 -8.64 0.68
C ALA A 182 11.70 -9.09 0.66
N TRP A 183 10.78 -8.17 0.92
CA TRP A 183 9.34 -8.43 0.80
C TRP A 183 8.94 -8.78 -0.64
N MET A 184 9.33 -7.94 -1.59
CA MET A 184 8.90 -8.06 -2.98
C MET A 184 9.42 -9.31 -3.67
N THR A 185 10.63 -9.74 -3.36
CA THR A 185 11.20 -10.99 -3.91
C THR A 185 10.87 -12.21 -3.06
N GLY A 186 10.56 -12.01 -1.77
CA GLY A 186 10.31 -13.11 -0.82
C GLY A 186 8.87 -13.61 -0.82
N LEU A 187 7.92 -12.74 -1.14
CA LEU A 187 6.50 -13.07 -1.31
C LEU A 187 6.03 -12.93 -2.76
N GLY A 188 6.69 -12.08 -3.55
CA GLY A 188 6.36 -11.81 -4.94
C GLY A 188 7.33 -12.42 -5.94
N ASP A 189 7.08 -12.12 -7.22
CA ASP A 189 8.10 -12.22 -8.26
C ASP A 189 8.76 -10.84 -8.42
N ASP A 190 10.09 -10.80 -8.59
CA ASP A 190 10.95 -9.61 -8.71
C ASP A 190 10.22 -8.32 -9.18
N PRO A 191 10.24 -7.24 -8.39
CA PRO A 191 9.39 -6.07 -8.65
C PRO A 191 9.79 -5.37 -9.97
N ALA A 192 8.79 -5.01 -10.76
CA ALA A 192 8.99 -4.24 -11.99
C ALA A 192 9.31 -2.74 -11.76
N HIS A 193 9.43 -2.30 -10.51
CA HIS A 193 9.60 -0.89 -10.13
C HIS A 193 10.76 -0.70 -9.15
N ASP A 194 11.32 0.50 -9.15
CA ASP A 194 12.39 0.91 -8.24
C ASP A 194 11.84 0.98 -6.80
N ALA A 195 12.51 0.31 -5.86
CA ALA A 195 12.17 0.34 -4.44
C ALA A 195 12.26 1.75 -3.85
N ASP A 196 13.13 2.61 -4.38
CA ASP A 196 13.21 4.03 -4.00
C ASP A 196 11.90 4.78 -4.31
N GLU A 197 11.23 4.43 -5.41
CA GLU A 197 9.97 5.08 -5.82
C GLU A 197 8.80 4.75 -4.89
N LEU A 198 8.84 3.65 -4.13
CA LEU A 198 7.82 3.38 -3.11
C LEU A 198 7.88 4.34 -1.92
N LEU A 199 9.05 4.95 -1.67
CA LEU A 199 9.22 6.00 -0.66
C LEU A 199 8.92 7.38 -1.26
N ASP A 200 9.47 7.67 -2.43
CA ASP A 200 9.47 9.02 -3.00
C ASP A 200 8.19 9.34 -3.79
N GLY A 201 7.61 8.36 -4.47
CA GLY A 201 6.46 8.52 -5.36
C GLY A 201 5.19 9.01 -4.65
N PRO A 202 4.69 8.30 -3.62
CA PRO A 202 3.54 8.72 -2.83
C PRO A 202 3.74 10.12 -2.24
N LEU A 203 4.93 10.40 -1.70
CA LEU A 203 5.25 11.70 -1.11
C LEU A 203 5.26 12.83 -2.16
N ARG A 204 5.79 12.56 -3.35
CA ARG A 204 5.77 13.50 -4.48
C ARG A 204 4.35 13.89 -4.85
N VAL A 205 3.43 12.92 -4.92
CA VAL A 205 2.01 13.16 -5.23
C VAL A 205 1.35 14.01 -4.14
N LEU A 206 1.57 13.70 -2.86
CA LEU A 206 0.99 14.45 -1.76
C LEU A 206 1.50 15.90 -1.68
N ARG A 207 2.81 16.10 -1.92
CA ARG A 207 3.39 17.45 -2.05
C ARG A 207 2.81 18.21 -3.22
N HIS A 208 2.60 17.54 -4.36
CA HIS A 208 1.96 18.14 -5.52
C HIS A 208 0.53 18.57 -5.20
N ALA A 209 -0.29 17.68 -4.64
CA ALA A 209 -1.68 17.96 -4.26
C ALA A 209 -1.78 19.13 -3.26
N ALA A 210 -0.94 19.14 -2.23
CA ALA A 210 -0.90 20.22 -1.24
C ALA A 210 -0.60 21.59 -1.87
N ARG A 211 0.37 21.63 -2.79
CA ARG A 211 0.81 22.84 -3.51
C ARG A 211 -0.24 23.35 -4.49
N THR A 212 -0.96 22.46 -5.16
CA THR A 212 -1.96 22.83 -6.19
C THR A 212 -3.38 22.94 -5.63
N GLY A 213 -3.59 22.61 -4.36
CA GLY A 213 -4.91 22.65 -3.72
C GLY A 213 -5.86 21.55 -4.18
N HIS A 214 -5.32 20.42 -4.62
CA HIS A 214 -6.08 19.23 -4.94
C HIS A 214 -6.24 18.34 -3.70
N GLY A 215 -7.26 17.48 -3.73
CA GLY A 215 -7.30 16.33 -2.84
C GLY A 215 -6.30 15.27 -3.29
N ALA A 216 -6.19 14.20 -2.51
CA ALA A 216 -5.40 13.03 -2.87
C ALA A 216 -6.16 11.76 -2.53
N ALA A 217 -6.02 10.76 -3.37
CA ALA A 217 -6.56 9.43 -3.12
C ALA A 217 -5.47 8.38 -3.32
N SER A 218 -5.62 7.27 -2.63
CA SER A 218 -4.76 6.11 -2.75
C SER A 218 -5.59 4.84 -2.74
N GLN A 219 -5.19 3.87 -3.55
CA GLN A 219 -5.85 2.57 -3.63
C GLN A 219 -4.86 1.42 -3.79
N VAL A 220 -5.13 0.34 -3.07
CA VAL A 220 -4.49 -0.96 -3.28
C VAL A 220 -5.47 -1.90 -4.00
N ARG A 221 -5.03 -2.52 -5.09
CA ARG A 221 -5.85 -3.40 -5.93
C ARG A 221 -5.11 -4.68 -6.28
N TRP A 222 -5.89 -5.71 -6.59
CA TRP A 222 -5.41 -6.99 -7.10
C TRP A 222 -6.12 -7.30 -8.42
N TYR A 223 -5.37 -7.74 -9.43
CA TYR A 223 -5.84 -8.13 -10.75
C TYR A 223 -5.37 -9.54 -11.11
#